data_AF-A0A2N1LBB0-F1
#
_entry.id   AF-A0A2N1LBB0-F1
#
_cell.length_a   1.000
_cell.length_b   1.000
_cell.length_c   1.000
_cell.angle_alpha   90.00
_cell.angle_beta   90.00
_cell.angle_gamma   90.00
#
_symmetry.space_group_name_H-M   'P 1'
#
loop_
_entity.id
_entity.type
_entity.pdbx_description
1 polymer ?
#
loop_
_entity_poly.entity_id
_entity_poly.type
_entity_poly.pdbx_seq_one_letter_code
_entity_poly.pdbx_strand_id
1 'polypeptide(L)'
;MEEFKLSDDIIEQIKDFNYKELTDEQRLLIDKLILNEELKERYKWNGLCKDCKQPKITDDWCQCKFQQNFKNWTSGNNEIDKLIRKAQLKAKKWEKILEWIEYDRFEN
;
A
#
# COMPACT_ATOMS: atom_id res chain seq x y z
N MET A 1 -0.81 -1.77 -14.93
CA MET A 1 -1.71 -1.50 -13.79
C MET A 1 -0.91 -0.58 -12.91
N GLU A 2 -1.16 0.72 -13.04
CA GLU A 2 -0.38 1.76 -12.36
C GLU A 2 -0.50 1.59 -10.85
N GLU A 3 0.60 1.79 -10.15
CA GLU A 3 0.61 1.82 -8.70
C GLU A 3 -0.13 3.09 -8.26
N PHE A 4 -1.36 2.94 -7.74
CA PHE A 4 -2.10 4.07 -7.18
C PHE A 4 -1.41 4.53 -5.90
N LYS A 5 -0.53 5.52 -6.04
CA LYS A 5 0.20 6.18 -4.96
C LYS A 5 -0.06 7.68 -5.04
N LEU A 6 -0.12 8.33 -3.88
CA LEU A 6 -0.13 9.78 -3.78
C LEU A 6 1.25 10.32 -4.16
N SER A 7 1.29 11.49 -4.79
CA SER A 7 2.53 12.23 -5.01
C SER A 7 3.06 12.80 -3.69
N ASP A 8 4.37 13.03 -3.64
CA ASP A 8 5.03 13.59 -2.46
C ASP A 8 4.47 14.98 -2.09
N ASP A 9 4.12 15.80 -3.09
CA ASP A 9 3.49 17.12 -2.87
C ASP A 9 2.15 17.04 -2.14
N ILE A 10 1.35 16.00 -2.43
CA ILE A 10 0.07 15.78 -1.74
C ILE A 10 0.36 15.30 -0.32
N ILE A 11 1.30 14.37 -0.16
CA ILE A 11 1.68 13.82 1.15
C ILE A 11 2.15 14.94 2.09
N GLU A 12 3.01 15.83 1.60
CA GLU A 12 3.52 16.95 2.39
C GLU A 12 2.41 17.88 2.92
N GLN A 13 1.32 18.05 2.17
CA GLN A 13 0.18 18.87 2.59
C GLN A 13 -0.69 18.23 3.67
N ILE A 14 -0.71 16.90 3.75
CA ILE A 14 -1.65 16.15 4.61
C ILE A 14 -0.96 15.32 5.71
N LYS A 15 0.38 15.30 5.75
CA LYS A 15 1.17 14.42 6.64
C LYS A 15 0.95 14.70 8.13
N ASP A 16 0.64 15.94 8.48
CA ASP A 16 0.53 16.40 9.87
C ASP A 16 -0.92 16.37 10.39
N PHE A 17 -1.89 16.00 9.56
CA PHE A 17 -3.28 15.93 10.00
C PHE A 17 -3.53 14.69 10.85
N ASN A 18 -4.28 14.86 11.93
CA ASN A 18 -4.81 13.74 12.69
C ASN A 18 -6.02 13.16 11.94
N TYR A 19 -5.81 12.07 11.20
CA TYR A 19 -6.88 11.41 10.43
C TYR A 19 -8.08 10.97 11.30
N LYS A 20 -7.87 10.73 12.61
CA LYS A 20 -8.95 10.37 13.55
C LYS A 20 -9.83 11.57 13.94
N GLU A 21 -9.33 12.79 13.76
CA GLU A 21 -9.95 14.03 14.23
C GLU A 21 -9.86 15.13 13.17
N LEU A 22 -10.18 14.79 11.91
CA LEU A 22 -10.16 15.75 10.81
C LEU A 22 -11.26 16.80 10.95
N THR A 23 -10.88 18.08 10.88
CA THR A 23 -11.83 19.20 10.77
C THR A 23 -12.53 19.20 9.41
N ASP A 24 -13.64 19.92 9.29
CA ASP A 24 -14.37 20.04 8.03
C ASP A 24 -13.52 20.68 6.93
N GLU A 25 -12.68 21.67 7.27
CA GLU A 25 -11.75 22.29 6.32
C GLU A 25 -10.68 21.30 5.84
N GLN A 26 -10.13 20.49 6.75
CA GLN A 26 -9.16 19.45 6.40
C GLN A 26 -9.79 18.39 5.49
N ARG A 27 -11.04 17.98 5.77
CA ARG A 27 -11.79 17.03 4.93
C ARG A 27 -11.99 17.57 3.52
N LEU A 28 -12.41 18.82 3.38
CA LEU A 28 -12.59 19.48 2.09
C LEU A 28 -11.26 19.60 1.32
N LEU A 29 -10.16 19.90 2.00
CA LEU A 29 -8.85 19.94 1.37
C LEU A 29 -8.44 18.56 0.84
N ILE A 30 -8.61 17.50 1.65
CA ILE A 30 -8.34 16.11 1.23
C ILE A 30 -9.19 15.73 0.02
N ASP A 31 -10.48 16.08 0.03
CA ASP A 31 -11.41 15.80 -1.07
C ASP A 31 -11.00 16.45 -2.38
N LYS A 32 -10.36 17.63 -2.29
CA LYS A 32 -9.82 18.36 -3.44
C LYS A 32 -8.47 17.82 -3.91
N LEU A 33 -7.58 17.42 -2.99
CA LEU A 33 -6.22 16.97 -3.31
C LEU A 33 -6.19 15.53 -3.83
N ILE A 34 -6.94 14.62 -3.20
CA ILE A 34 -6.91 13.20 -3.52
C ILE A 34 -8.07 12.84 -4.45
N LEU A 35 -7.80 12.80 -5.76
CA LEU A 35 -8.81 12.46 -6.77
C LEU A 35 -9.21 10.98 -6.79
N ASN A 36 -8.31 10.10 -6.33
CA ASN A 36 -8.60 8.68 -6.27
C ASN A 36 -9.45 8.38 -5.03
N GLU A 37 -10.73 8.03 -5.25
CA GLU A 37 -11.68 7.73 -4.17
C GLU A 37 -11.20 6.63 -3.22
N GLU A 38 -10.51 5.60 -3.74
CA GLU A 38 -9.99 4.54 -2.88
C GLU A 38 -8.85 5.02 -1.97
N LEU A 39 -7.93 5.85 -2.47
CA LEU A 39 -6.84 6.43 -1.66
C LEU A 39 -7.38 7.45 -0.66
N LYS A 40 -8.40 8.22 -1.06
CA LYS A 40 -9.08 9.20 -0.21
C LYS A 40 -9.73 8.51 0.98
N GLU A 41 -10.54 7.47 0.74
CA GLU A 41 -11.17 6.70 1.81
C GLU A 41 -10.12 6.03 2.71
N ARG A 42 -9.09 5.40 2.11
CA ARG A 42 -7.98 4.82 2.89
C ARG A 42 -7.32 5.83 3.82
N TYR A 43 -7.07 7.05 3.34
CA TYR A 43 -6.48 8.11 4.16
C TYR A 43 -7.40 8.52 5.30
N LYS A 44 -8.68 8.78 5.02
CA LYS A 44 -9.66 9.20 6.04
C LYS A 44 -9.87 8.14 7.12
N TRP A 45 -9.87 6.86 6.75
CA TRP A 45 -10.12 5.76 7.68
C TRP A 45 -8.89 5.30 8.44
N ASN A 46 -7.73 5.21 7.77
CA ASN A 46 -6.54 4.58 8.34
C ASN A 46 -5.37 5.55 8.48
N GLY A 47 -5.37 6.69 7.81
CA GLY A 47 -4.24 7.62 7.76
C GLY A 47 -3.05 7.08 6.94
N LEU A 48 -1.91 7.75 7.10
CA LEU A 48 -0.67 7.40 6.39
C LEU A 48 0.12 6.30 7.10
N CYS A 49 0.81 5.49 6.31
CA CYS A 49 1.81 4.58 6.81
C CYS A 49 3.05 5.34 7.29
N LYS A 50 3.60 4.95 8.44
CA LYS A 50 4.82 5.55 9.00
C LYS A 50 6.05 5.33 8.12
N ASP A 51 6.11 4.20 7.42
CA ASP A 51 7.28 3.77 6.65
C ASP A 51 7.32 4.39 5.25
N CYS A 52 6.24 4.28 4.48
CA CYS A 52 6.20 4.76 3.09
C CYS A 52 5.40 6.04 2.85
N LYS A 53 4.76 6.58 3.90
CA LYS A 53 3.92 7.79 3.84
C LYS A 53 2.69 7.70 2.91
N GLN A 54 2.33 6.51 2.44
CA GLN A 54 1.12 6.28 1.64
C GLN A 54 -0.09 5.89 2.51
N PRO A 55 -1.34 6.15 2.07
CA PRO A 55 -2.54 5.73 2.78
C PRO A 55 -2.54 4.22 3.07
N LYS A 56 -2.76 3.84 4.33
CA LYS A 56 -2.84 2.44 4.72
C LYS A 56 -4.12 1.80 4.18
N ILE A 57 -4.05 0.51 3.87
CA ILE A 57 -5.23 -0.26 3.42
C ILE A 57 -6.13 -0.59 4.61
N THR A 58 -5.53 -0.95 5.75
CA THR A 58 -6.19 -1.12 7.05
C THR A 58 -5.29 -0.52 8.13
N ASP A 59 -5.79 -0.40 9.36
CA ASP A 59 -5.04 0.22 10.46
C ASP A 59 -3.64 -0.40 10.68
N ASP A 60 -3.50 -1.72 10.47
CA ASP A 60 -2.23 -2.45 10.65
C ASP A 60 -1.53 -2.83 9.33
N TRP A 61 -2.16 -2.54 8.18
CA TRP A 61 -1.70 -3.02 6.87
C TRP A 61 -1.30 -1.91 5.90
N CYS A 62 -0.04 -1.94 5.48
CA CYS A 62 0.51 -1.15 4.38
C CYS A 62 1.13 -2.04 3.32
N GLN A 63 0.83 -1.76 2.06
CA GLN A 63 1.37 -2.48 0.91
C GLN A 63 2.90 -2.35 0.76
N CYS A 64 3.48 -1.29 1.31
CA CYS A 64 4.91 -1.00 1.30
C CYS A 64 5.77 -2.07 1.99
N LYS A 65 5.25 -2.74 3.02
CA LYS A 65 5.99 -3.75 3.78
C LYS A 65 6.44 -4.92 2.91
N PHE A 66 5.71 -5.22 1.84
CA PHE A 66 6.02 -6.32 0.94
C PHE A 66 6.70 -5.89 -0.36
N GLN A 67 6.51 -4.64 -0.80
CA GLN A 67 7.22 -4.12 -1.97
C GLN A 67 8.74 -4.18 -1.78
N GLN A 68 9.24 -4.08 -0.54
CA GLN A 68 10.67 -4.23 -0.22
C GLN A 68 11.19 -5.64 -0.54
N ASN A 69 10.36 -6.67 -0.38
CA ASN A 69 10.73 -8.07 -0.63
C ASN A 69 10.53 -8.49 -2.10
N PHE A 70 9.91 -7.67 -2.94
CA PHE A 70 9.71 -8.00 -4.36
C PHE A 70 11.02 -8.29 -5.10
N LYS A 71 12.13 -7.68 -4.68
CA LYS A 71 13.45 -7.93 -5.28
C LYS A 71 14.01 -9.31 -4.93
N ASN A 72 13.55 -9.92 -3.83
CA ASN A 72 14.05 -11.19 -3.32
C ASN A 72 13.16 -12.37 -3.76
N TRP A 73 12.02 -12.11 -4.39
CA TRP A 73 11.06 -13.12 -4.83
C TRP A 73 11.10 -13.25 -6.35
N THR A 74 12.05 -14.04 -6.84
CA THR A 74 12.03 -14.52 -8.23
C THR A 74 12.03 -16.02 -8.25
N SER A 75 11.12 -16.58 -9.04
CA SER A 75 11.08 -18.00 -9.39
C SER A 75 12.07 -18.37 -10.50
N GLY A 76 12.79 -17.39 -11.06
CA GLY A 76 13.48 -17.50 -12.34
C GLY A 76 12.54 -17.56 -13.55
N ASN A 77 11.20 -17.57 -13.34
CA ASN A 77 10.20 -17.55 -14.39
C ASN A 77 9.42 -16.22 -14.38
N ASN A 78 9.66 -15.42 -15.42
CA ASN A 78 9.06 -14.09 -15.57
C ASN A 78 7.52 -14.07 -15.58
N GLU A 79 6.85 -15.13 -16.05
CA GLU A 79 5.39 -15.17 -16.10
C GLU A 79 4.80 -15.43 -14.72
N ILE A 80 5.40 -16.36 -13.97
CA ILE A 80 5.06 -16.67 -12.58
C ILE A 80 5.31 -15.44 -11.71
N ASP A 81 6.47 -14.80 -11.84
CA ASP A 81 6.82 -13.60 -11.07
C ASP A 81 5.84 -12.44 -11.34
N LYS A 82 5.41 -12.26 -12.60
CA LYS A 82 4.37 -11.28 -12.96
C LYS A 82 3.02 -11.60 -12.31
N LEU A 83 2.64 -12.87 -12.25
CA LEU A 83 1.38 -13.31 -11.62
C LEU A 83 1.42 -13.06 -10.11
N ILE A 84 2.51 -13.46 -9.46
CA ILE A 84 2.73 -13.27 -8.03
C ILE A 84 2.70 -11.77 -7.68
N ARG A 85 3.43 -10.92 -8.42
CA ARG A 85 3.40 -9.46 -8.22
C ARG A 85 2.01 -8.88 -8.38
N LYS A 86 1.23 -9.32 -9.38
CA LYS A 86 -0.16 -8.87 -9.57
C LYS A 86 -1.05 -9.27 -8.39
N ALA A 87 -0.87 -10.47 -7.84
CA ALA A 87 -1.63 -10.93 -6.67
C ALA A 87 -1.27 -10.12 -5.42
N GLN A 88 0.02 -9.89 -5.17
CA GLN A 88 0.52 -9.10 -4.05
C GLN A 88 0.05 -7.64 -4.10
N LEU A 89 0.01 -7.04 -5.29
CA LEU A 89 -0.55 -5.69 -5.50
C LEU A 89 -2.05 -5.59 -5.22
N LYS A 90 -2.78 -6.72 -5.24
CA LYS A 90 -4.21 -6.77 -4.91
C LYS A 90 -4.48 -7.19 -3.45
N ALA A 91 -3.46 -7.65 -2.73
CA ALA A 91 -3.63 -8.16 -1.38
C ALA A 91 -4.01 -7.03 -0.40
N LYS A 92 -5.21 -7.13 0.18
CA LYS A 92 -5.72 -6.17 1.16
C LYS A 92 -5.40 -6.51 2.61
N LYS A 93 -4.82 -7.68 2.85
CA LYS A 93 -4.39 -8.17 4.16
C LYS A 93 -3.17 -9.08 4.00
N TRP A 94 -2.46 -9.30 5.10
CA TRP A 94 -1.25 -10.12 5.12
C TRP A 94 -1.54 -11.59 4.77
N GLU A 95 -2.67 -12.13 5.20
CA GLU A 95 -3.07 -13.53 4.91
C GLU A 95 -3.42 -13.76 3.44
N LYS A 96 -3.55 -12.69 2.64
CA LYS A 96 -3.92 -12.75 1.22
C LYS A 96 -2.72 -12.52 0.30
N ILE A 97 -1.52 -12.38 0.86
CA ILE A 97 -0.30 -12.28 0.08
C ILE A 97 0.13 -13.67 -0.38
N LEU A 98 0.47 -13.77 -1.67
CA LEU A 98 1.21 -14.92 -2.20
C LEU A 98 2.70 -14.67 -1.99
N GLU A 99 3.41 -15.66 -1.47
CA GLU A 99 4.87 -15.67 -1.34
C GLU A 99 5.44 -16.78 -2.24
N TRP A 100 6.59 -16.51 -2.86
CA TRP A 100 7.38 -17.54 -3.53
C TRP A 100 8.38 -18.13 -2.54
N ILE A 101 8.35 -19.45 -2.37
CA ILE A 101 9.30 -20.18 -1.54
C ILE A 101 10.00 -21.19 -2.45
N GLU A 102 11.33 -21.10 -2.52
CA GLU A 102 12.14 -22.06 -3.26
C GLU A 102 12.08 -23.44 -2.60
N TYR A 103 12.11 -24.49 -3.42
CA TYR A 103 11.90 -25.86 -2.95
C TYR A 103 12.99 -26.33 -1.96
N ASP A 104 14.20 -25.82 -2.12
CA ASP A 104 15.36 -26.09 -1.25
C ASP A 104 15.24 -25.52 0.17
N ARG A 105 14.32 -24.57 0.40
CA ARG A 105 14.02 -24.03 1.74
C ARG A 105 13.19 -24.97 2.60
N PHE A 106 12.63 -26.04 2.03
CA PHE A 106 11.88 -27.03 2.78
C PHE A 106 12.82 -28.12 3.29
N GLU A 107 12.95 -28.23 4.62
CA GLU A 107 13.63 -29.35 5.28
C GLU A 107 12.65 -30.52 5.43
N ASN A 108 13.14 -31.75 5.25
CA ASN A 108 12.40 -33.00 5.48
C ASN A 108 12.63 -33.53 6.89
#